data_AF-A0AAW9RJ39-F1
#
_entry.id   AF-A0AAW9RJ39-F1
#
_cell.length_a   1.000
_cell.length_b   1.000
_cell.length_c   1.000
_cell.angle_alpha   90.00
_cell.angle_beta   90.00
_cell.angle_gamma   90.00
#
_symmetry.space_group_name_H-M   'P 1'
#
loop_
_entity.id
_entity.type
_entity.pdbx_description
1 polymer ?
#
loop_
_entity_poly.entity_id
_entity_poly.type
_entity_poly.pdbx_seq_one_letter_code
_entity_poly.pdbx_strand_id
1 'polypeptide(L)'
;MMHRFSDGWKYGIIFWLSLGFSATASAQINFLDNAAFNNDLSGWDVLSNETSEWIDTDSGDNPASGAVELMHIGTSNGGTALSLSQCIVATPMVDYEFGGYFRVPDGQPEGTEAVITVRTFQTSNCVGDTEQFFDLGSRSDRWQRRSEFFSTGEFGNSFQLSLGVFKPSGETADATAYLDEIYLHERESRASYLNPSMSASWYNPDESGHGIMIHILDGTSAWMCWFAFDDGGDRAWICALGTIDGDTIEFADAFTVSGGAFPPAFDPDQITETPWGSITVTFDGCNSGTMTWVTSATGYQSGSMPIARLTPLWGADCS
;
A
#
# COMPACT_ATOMS: atom_id res chain seq x y z
N MET A 1 5.85 34.58 60.52
CA MET A 1 6.62 35.21 59.43
C MET A 1 7.94 34.46 59.34
N MET A 2 7.94 33.23 58.84
CA MET A 2 8.10 32.79 57.44
C MET A 2 9.58 32.79 56.99
N HIS A 3 10.12 31.58 56.88
CA HIS A 3 11.44 31.21 56.36
C HIS A 3 11.56 31.45 54.85
N ARG A 4 12.79 31.67 54.36
CA ARG A 4 13.20 31.37 52.99
C ARG A 4 14.50 30.54 53.01
N PHE A 5 14.44 29.38 52.36
CA PHE A 5 15.59 28.62 51.87
C PHE A 5 15.79 28.98 50.39
N SER A 6 17.04 29.04 49.96
CA SER A 6 17.41 28.97 48.54
C SER A 6 18.76 28.27 48.44
N ASP A 7 18.75 26.97 48.13
CA ASP A 7 19.92 26.24 47.68
C ASP A 7 19.76 25.94 46.18
N GLY A 8 20.78 26.32 45.42
CA GLY A 8 20.89 26.06 43.99
C GLY A 8 21.57 24.72 43.71
N TRP A 9 21.05 24.01 42.71
CA TRP A 9 21.75 22.94 42.01
C TRP A 9 21.84 23.28 40.53
N LYS A 10 23.05 23.17 39.98
CA LYS A 10 23.41 23.52 38.61
C LYS A 10 23.95 22.29 37.87
N TYR A 11 23.30 21.99 36.75
CA TYR A 11 23.75 21.30 35.53
C TYR A 11 24.16 19.82 35.58
N GLY A 12 23.25 18.95 35.14
CA GLY A 12 23.56 17.73 34.39
C GLY A 12 22.99 17.85 32.98
N ILE A 13 23.85 17.91 31.97
CA ILE A 13 23.46 17.83 30.55
C ILE A 13 23.17 16.36 30.27
N ILE A 14 21.89 16.03 30.08
CA ILE A 14 21.49 14.72 29.56
C ILE A 14 21.45 14.85 28.04
N PHE A 15 22.44 14.27 27.36
CA PHE A 15 22.36 13.99 25.93
C PHE A 15 21.25 12.97 25.72
N TRP A 16 20.12 13.39 25.16
CA TRP A 16 19.15 12.47 24.60
C TRP A 16 19.76 11.91 23.32
N LEU A 17 20.18 10.64 23.39
CA LEU A 17 20.47 9.86 22.20
C LEU A 17 19.12 9.62 21.50
N SER A 18 18.81 10.45 20.49
CA SER A 18 17.74 10.15 19.55
C SER A 18 18.17 8.91 18.75
N LEU A 19 17.78 7.72 19.24
CA LEU A 19 17.70 6.52 18.43
C LEU A 19 16.63 6.80 17.38
N GLY A 20 17.05 7.36 16.25
CA GLY A 20 16.22 7.33 15.05
C GLY A 20 15.99 5.87 14.71
N PHE A 21 14.77 5.39 14.92
CA PHE A 21 14.31 4.21 14.22
C PHE A 21 14.23 4.62 12.75
N SER A 22 15.31 4.38 12.00
CA SER A 22 15.20 4.23 10.56
C SER A 22 14.33 2.99 10.36
N ALA A 23 13.07 3.18 9.98
CA ALA A 23 12.30 2.12 9.35
C ALA A 23 13.06 1.77 8.06
N THR A 24 13.87 0.71 8.11
CA THR A 24 14.32 0.07 6.88
C THR A 24 13.10 -0.59 6.28
N ALA A 25 12.48 0.05 5.29
CA ALA A 25 11.61 -0.66 4.37
C ALA A 25 12.42 -1.85 3.85
N SER A 26 11.94 -3.07 4.08
CA SER A 26 12.53 -4.24 3.43
C SER A 26 12.32 -4.03 1.93
N ALA A 27 13.39 -4.14 1.12
CA ALA A 27 13.19 -4.24 -0.32
C ALA A 27 12.37 -5.50 -0.58
N GLN A 28 11.20 -5.36 -1.20
CA GLN A 28 10.40 -6.52 -1.60
C GLN A 28 11.22 -7.35 -2.60
N ILE A 29 11.29 -8.65 -2.37
CA ILE A 29 12.05 -9.57 -3.22
C ILE A 29 11.26 -9.76 -4.51
N ASN A 30 11.84 -9.34 -5.62
CA ASN A 30 11.30 -9.61 -6.95
C ASN A 30 11.49 -11.09 -7.28
N PHE A 31 10.42 -11.78 -7.69
CA PHE A 31 10.44 -13.20 -8.04
C PHE A 31 10.91 -13.47 -9.46
N LEU A 32 11.06 -12.42 -10.27
CA LEU A 32 11.55 -12.53 -11.64
C LEU A 32 13.07 -12.49 -11.66
N ASP A 33 13.67 -13.42 -12.41
CA ASP A 33 15.08 -13.37 -12.74
C ASP A 33 15.33 -12.29 -13.80
N ASN A 34 16.41 -11.51 -13.65
CA ASN A 34 16.82 -10.49 -14.64
C ASN A 34 15.67 -9.56 -15.09
N ALA A 35 14.88 -9.08 -14.13
CA ALA A 35 13.69 -8.30 -14.41
C ALA A 35 13.97 -6.84 -14.83
N ALA A 36 15.18 -6.36 -14.50
CA ALA A 36 15.72 -5.05 -14.89
C ALA A 36 16.56 -5.09 -16.17
N PHE A 37 16.62 -6.25 -16.86
CA PHE A 37 17.35 -6.44 -18.11
C PHE A 37 18.77 -5.84 -18.09
N ASN A 38 19.62 -6.27 -17.15
CA ASN A 38 20.88 -5.57 -16.87
C ASN A 38 21.81 -5.46 -18.09
N ASN A 39 21.90 -6.54 -18.88
CA ASN A 39 22.82 -6.63 -20.02
C ASN A 39 22.43 -7.67 -21.08
N ASP A 40 21.40 -8.47 -20.84
CA ASP A 40 20.86 -9.47 -21.76
C ASP A 40 19.42 -9.85 -21.35
N LEU A 41 18.85 -10.85 -22.03
CA LEU A 41 17.53 -11.43 -21.74
C LEU A 41 17.62 -12.79 -20.99
N SER A 42 18.78 -13.13 -20.41
CA SER A 42 18.95 -14.40 -19.70
C SER A 42 17.95 -14.50 -18.53
N GLY A 43 17.49 -15.71 -18.23
CA GLY A 43 16.44 -15.95 -17.24
C GLY A 43 15.01 -15.89 -17.79
N TRP A 44 14.80 -15.38 -19.01
CA TRP A 44 13.50 -15.40 -19.68
C TRP A 44 13.39 -16.53 -20.70
N ASP A 45 12.27 -17.27 -20.66
CA ASP A 45 11.93 -18.30 -21.64
C ASP A 45 11.27 -17.67 -22.87
N VAL A 46 11.73 -18.06 -24.07
CA VAL A 46 11.17 -17.60 -25.34
C VAL A 46 9.91 -18.41 -25.69
N LEU A 47 8.77 -17.72 -25.81
CA LEU A 47 7.46 -18.32 -26.07
C LEU A 47 7.08 -18.43 -27.55
N SER A 48 7.67 -17.60 -28.39
CA SER A 48 7.31 -17.51 -29.81
C SER A 48 8.52 -17.13 -30.66
N ASN A 49 8.34 -17.18 -31.99
CA ASN A 49 9.35 -16.72 -32.94
C ASN A 49 9.27 -15.20 -33.17
N GLU A 50 8.46 -14.47 -32.39
CA GLU A 50 8.45 -13.02 -32.43
C GLU A 50 9.82 -12.48 -31.99
N THR A 51 10.18 -11.29 -32.46
CA THR A 51 11.51 -10.73 -32.18
C THR A 51 11.51 -10.14 -30.77
N SER A 52 12.46 -10.60 -29.95
CA SER A 52 12.80 -10.02 -28.66
C SER A 52 14.30 -9.76 -28.61
N GLU A 53 14.69 -8.54 -28.25
CA GLU A 53 16.08 -8.10 -28.23
C GLU A 53 16.35 -7.24 -26.99
N TRP A 54 17.55 -7.38 -26.42
CA TRP A 54 18.01 -6.46 -25.39
C TRP A 54 18.52 -5.18 -26.03
N ILE A 55 18.12 -4.03 -25.49
CA ILE A 55 18.56 -2.72 -25.97
C ILE A 55 19.12 -1.88 -24.82
N ASP A 56 19.97 -0.91 -25.15
CA ASP A 56 20.62 0.00 -24.19
C ASP A 56 19.73 1.17 -23.72
N THR A 57 18.46 1.20 -24.16
CA THR A 57 17.49 2.18 -23.68
C THR A 57 17.01 1.77 -22.30
N ASP A 58 16.96 2.71 -21.35
CA ASP A 58 16.54 2.47 -19.97
C ASP A 58 15.37 3.42 -19.60
N SER A 59 14.50 2.97 -18.71
CA SER A 59 13.39 3.71 -18.11
C SER A 59 13.82 4.70 -17.03
N GLY A 60 14.95 4.47 -16.35
CA GLY A 60 15.68 5.44 -15.54
C GLY A 60 17.03 5.76 -16.20
N ASP A 61 17.68 6.89 -15.94
CA ASP A 61 19.05 7.11 -16.46
C ASP A 61 20.09 6.24 -15.71
N ASN A 62 19.84 4.93 -15.51
CA ASN A 62 20.73 4.01 -14.82
C ASN A 62 21.64 3.28 -15.84
N PRO A 63 22.93 3.64 -15.95
CA PRO A 63 23.81 3.07 -16.96
C PRO A 63 24.14 1.57 -16.75
N ALA A 64 23.57 0.93 -15.72
CA ALA A 64 23.75 -0.48 -15.38
C ALA A 64 22.56 -1.38 -15.82
N SER A 65 21.51 -0.81 -16.42
CA SER A 65 20.33 -1.50 -16.95
C SER A 65 20.10 -1.14 -18.42
N GLY A 66 19.35 -1.99 -19.12
CA GLY A 66 18.79 -1.74 -20.44
C GLY A 66 17.30 -2.06 -20.43
N ALA A 67 16.71 -2.32 -21.58
CA ALA A 67 15.31 -2.72 -21.69
C ALA A 67 15.18 -3.91 -22.64
N VAL A 68 14.00 -4.52 -22.64
CA VAL A 68 13.62 -5.45 -23.70
C VAL A 68 12.84 -4.71 -24.79
N GLU A 69 13.28 -4.84 -26.04
CA GLU A 69 12.50 -4.57 -27.24
C GLU A 69 11.72 -5.83 -27.63
N LEU A 70 10.41 -5.68 -27.83
CA LEU A 70 9.51 -6.73 -28.27
C LEU A 70 8.80 -6.31 -29.56
N MET A 71 8.55 -7.28 -30.44
CA MET A 71 7.85 -7.04 -31.70
C MET A 71 6.59 -7.92 -31.85
N HIS A 72 5.61 -7.41 -32.59
CA HIS A 72 4.46 -8.16 -33.10
C HIS A 72 4.46 -8.04 -34.63
N ILE A 73 4.95 -9.09 -35.29
CA ILE A 73 5.25 -9.09 -36.72
C ILE A 73 4.03 -9.55 -37.54
N GLY A 74 3.79 -8.91 -38.67
CA GLY A 74 2.76 -9.30 -39.63
C GLY A 74 1.34 -9.02 -39.14
N THR A 75 0.35 -9.75 -39.67
CA THR A 75 -1.06 -9.44 -39.43
C THR A 75 -1.54 -9.90 -38.04
N SER A 76 -2.05 -8.97 -37.24
CA SER A 76 -2.65 -9.29 -35.94
C SER A 76 -4.03 -9.92 -36.08
N ASN A 77 -4.30 -10.94 -35.27
CA ASN A 77 -5.64 -11.50 -35.07
C ASN A 77 -6.43 -10.80 -33.95
N GLY A 78 -5.84 -9.80 -33.29
CA GLY A 78 -6.40 -9.11 -32.12
C GLY A 78 -5.96 -9.69 -30.78
N GLY A 79 -5.00 -10.61 -30.76
CA GLY A 79 -4.32 -11.07 -29.54
C GLY A 79 -3.00 -10.35 -29.29
N THR A 80 -2.49 -10.47 -28.07
CA THR A 80 -1.13 -10.03 -27.72
C THR A 80 -0.12 -11.05 -28.24
N ALA A 81 0.90 -10.57 -28.95
CA ALA A 81 2.04 -11.38 -29.36
C ALA A 81 3.01 -11.52 -28.18
N LEU A 82 2.87 -12.60 -27.41
CA LEU A 82 3.73 -12.91 -26.27
C LEU A 82 5.07 -13.47 -26.75
N SER A 83 6.16 -12.92 -26.22
CA SER A 83 7.53 -13.21 -26.67
C SER A 83 8.37 -13.88 -25.60
N LEU A 84 8.35 -13.34 -24.38
CA LEU A 84 9.14 -13.82 -23.25
C LEU A 84 8.24 -14.19 -22.08
N SER A 85 8.66 -15.14 -21.27
CA SER A 85 7.96 -15.47 -20.02
C SER A 85 8.87 -16.01 -18.94
N GLN A 86 8.37 -15.99 -17.72
CA GLN A 86 8.87 -16.79 -16.62
C GLN A 86 7.71 -17.51 -15.93
N CYS A 87 7.98 -18.72 -15.45
CA CYS A 87 7.04 -19.50 -14.65
C CYS A 87 7.42 -19.41 -13.17
N ILE A 88 6.46 -19.02 -12.34
CA ILE A 88 6.65 -18.80 -10.91
C ILE A 88 5.76 -19.78 -10.16
N VAL A 89 6.35 -20.53 -9.23
CA VAL A 89 5.57 -21.35 -8.28
C VAL A 89 4.82 -20.41 -7.35
N ALA A 90 3.52 -20.60 -7.24
CA ALA A 90 2.65 -19.73 -6.49
C ALA A 90 2.44 -20.26 -5.07
N THR A 91 2.48 -19.36 -4.09
CA THR A 91 1.81 -19.56 -2.80
C THR A 91 0.29 -19.42 -3.02
N PRO A 92 -0.54 -20.43 -2.67
CA PRO A 92 -1.99 -20.34 -2.78
C PRO A 92 -2.60 -19.29 -1.83
N MET A 93 -3.72 -18.69 -2.21
CA MET A 93 -4.44 -17.68 -1.42
C MET A 93 -3.60 -16.44 -1.05
N VAL A 94 -2.71 -16.01 -1.95
CA VAL A 94 -1.86 -14.83 -1.75
C VAL A 94 -2.10 -13.82 -2.87
N ASP A 95 -2.06 -12.53 -2.51
CA ASP A 95 -2.08 -11.43 -3.45
C ASP A 95 -0.67 -11.18 -4.00
N TYR A 96 -0.58 -10.98 -5.31
CA TYR A 96 0.66 -10.62 -6.00
C TYR A 96 0.45 -9.31 -6.73
N GLU A 97 1.46 -8.44 -6.67
CA GLU A 97 1.51 -7.25 -7.52
C GLU A 97 2.54 -7.49 -8.62
N PHE A 98 2.20 -7.08 -9.83
CA PHE A 98 3.13 -7.08 -10.95
C PHE A 98 3.05 -5.75 -11.70
N GLY A 99 4.15 -5.39 -12.35
CA GLY A 99 4.22 -4.15 -13.09
C GLY A 99 5.60 -3.91 -13.67
N GLY A 100 5.82 -2.68 -14.09
CA GLY A 100 7.09 -2.23 -14.64
C GLY A 100 6.93 -0.91 -15.39
N TYR A 101 7.91 -0.59 -16.22
CA TYR A 101 7.88 0.54 -17.12
C TYR A 101 7.59 0.08 -18.54
N PHE A 102 6.71 0.83 -19.20
CA PHE A 102 6.18 0.51 -20.51
C PHE A 102 6.37 1.68 -21.44
N ARG A 103 6.79 1.42 -22.68
CA ARG A 103 6.90 2.45 -23.72
C ARG A 103 6.57 1.87 -25.08
N VAL A 104 5.77 2.57 -25.86
CA VAL A 104 5.49 2.29 -27.27
C VAL A 104 6.07 3.46 -28.05
N PRO A 105 7.17 3.30 -28.83
CA PRO A 105 7.78 4.41 -29.55
C PRO A 105 6.81 5.07 -30.53
N ASP A 106 7.10 6.31 -30.95
CA ASP A 106 6.32 6.97 -31.98
C ASP A 106 6.38 6.21 -33.32
N GLY A 107 5.30 6.31 -34.11
CA GLY A 107 5.22 5.70 -35.45
C GLY A 107 4.72 4.25 -35.47
N GLN A 108 4.36 3.70 -34.32
CA GLN A 108 3.69 2.39 -34.22
C GLN A 108 2.22 2.48 -34.66
N PRO A 109 1.61 1.37 -35.12
CA PRO A 109 0.20 1.35 -35.47
C PRO A 109 -0.72 1.86 -34.36
N GLU A 110 -1.86 2.44 -34.75
CA GLU A 110 -2.83 2.95 -33.79
C GLU A 110 -3.38 1.81 -32.92
N GLY A 111 -3.36 1.99 -31.59
CA GLY A 111 -3.80 0.96 -30.65
C GLY A 111 -2.74 -0.06 -30.28
N THR A 112 -1.48 0.12 -30.70
CA THR A 112 -0.36 -0.68 -30.18
C THR A 112 -0.17 -0.44 -28.69
N GLU A 113 0.01 -1.53 -27.93
CA GLU A 113 0.30 -1.49 -26.50
C GLU A 113 1.49 -2.40 -26.17
N ALA A 114 2.36 -1.93 -25.26
CA ALA A 114 3.26 -2.80 -24.50
C ALA A 114 2.43 -3.50 -23.42
N VAL A 115 2.55 -4.83 -23.30
CA VAL A 115 1.67 -5.63 -22.44
C VAL A 115 2.46 -6.59 -21.56
N ILE A 116 2.10 -6.65 -20.28
CA ILE A 116 2.37 -7.78 -19.40
C ILE A 116 1.08 -8.58 -19.24
N THR A 117 1.17 -9.89 -19.47
CA THR A 117 0.08 -10.84 -19.27
C THR A 117 0.44 -11.80 -18.14
N VAL A 118 -0.50 -12.06 -17.22
CA VAL A 118 -0.37 -13.10 -16.19
C VAL A 118 -1.42 -14.19 -16.41
N ARG A 119 -0.99 -15.45 -16.38
CA ARG A 119 -1.86 -16.64 -16.41
C ARG A 119 -1.62 -17.49 -15.19
N THR A 120 -2.67 -17.90 -14.49
CA THR A 120 -2.56 -18.80 -13.33
C THR A 120 -2.90 -20.25 -13.69
N PHE A 121 -2.27 -21.21 -13.02
CA PHE A 121 -2.41 -22.64 -13.31
C PHE A 121 -2.60 -23.45 -12.03
N GLN A 122 -3.35 -24.55 -12.16
CA GLN A 122 -3.51 -25.55 -11.09
C GLN A 122 -2.28 -26.44 -10.90
N THR A 123 -1.37 -26.47 -11.87
CA THR A 123 -0.11 -27.21 -11.76
C THR A 123 0.97 -26.29 -11.21
N SER A 124 2.07 -26.84 -10.70
CA SER A 124 3.20 -26.07 -10.16
C SER A 124 4.23 -25.65 -11.21
N ASN A 125 3.98 -25.92 -12.49
CA ASN A 125 4.95 -25.74 -13.57
C ASN A 125 4.39 -24.98 -14.78
N CYS A 126 3.32 -24.21 -14.60
CA CYS A 126 2.66 -23.40 -15.63
C CYS A 126 2.21 -24.19 -16.87
N VAL A 127 1.77 -25.44 -16.68
CA VAL A 127 1.27 -26.29 -17.77
C VAL A 127 -0.20 -26.66 -17.54
N GLY A 128 -0.99 -26.64 -18.62
CA GLY A 128 -2.38 -27.09 -18.60
C GLY A 128 -3.36 -25.92 -18.72
N ASP A 129 -4.58 -26.14 -18.24
CA ASP A 129 -5.65 -25.14 -18.30
C ASP A 129 -5.35 -23.96 -17.36
N THR A 130 -5.59 -22.76 -17.88
CA THR A 130 -5.47 -21.51 -17.13
C THR A 130 -6.71 -21.27 -16.28
N GLU A 131 -6.54 -20.89 -15.01
CA GLU A 131 -7.66 -20.53 -14.13
C GLU A 131 -8.08 -19.08 -14.30
N GLN A 132 -7.10 -18.16 -14.31
CA GLN A 132 -7.31 -16.72 -14.41
C GLN A 132 -6.31 -16.09 -15.36
N PHE A 133 -6.71 -14.96 -15.94
CA PHE A 133 -5.96 -14.24 -16.96
C PHE A 133 -6.06 -12.74 -16.69
N PHE A 134 -4.92 -12.06 -16.69
CA PHE A 134 -4.80 -10.62 -16.42
C PHE A 134 -3.89 -9.98 -17.46
N ASP A 135 -4.29 -8.81 -17.98
CA ASP A 135 -3.51 -8.01 -18.93
C ASP A 135 -3.29 -6.59 -18.40
N LEU A 136 -2.05 -6.14 -18.46
CA LEU A 136 -1.62 -4.78 -18.12
C LEU A 136 -0.96 -4.13 -19.34
N GLY A 137 -1.70 -3.24 -20.00
CA GLY A 137 -1.26 -2.55 -21.22
C GLY A 137 -0.97 -1.06 -21.03
N SER A 138 -0.03 -0.53 -21.84
CA SER A 138 0.27 0.91 -21.93
C SER A 138 0.66 1.31 -23.36
N ARG A 139 0.35 2.56 -23.75
CA ARG A 139 0.45 3.06 -25.14
C ARG A 139 1.14 4.41 -25.30
N SER A 140 2.14 4.72 -24.48
CA SER A 140 2.81 6.04 -24.50
C SER A 140 4.19 5.97 -25.16
N ASP A 141 4.51 7.02 -25.91
CA ASP A 141 5.85 7.34 -26.45
C ASP A 141 6.90 7.64 -25.36
N ARG A 142 6.45 7.84 -24.12
CA ARG A 142 7.25 7.99 -22.92
C ARG A 142 7.12 6.75 -22.04
N TRP A 143 8.16 6.49 -21.26
CA TRP A 143 8.11 5.49 -20.20
C TRP A 143 6.96 5.80 -19.23
N GLN A 144 6.08 4.82 -19.02
CA GLN A 144 4.99 4.88 -18.06
C GLN A 144 5.14 3.74 -17.08
N ARG A 145 5.22 4.07 -15.79
CA ARG A 145 5.13 3.06 -14.74
C ARG A 145 3.68 2.62 -14.61
N ARG A 146 3.43 1.32 -14.72
CA ARG A 146 2.10 0.74 -14.54
C ARG A 146 2.22 -0.49 -13.65
N SER A 147 1.16 -0.78 -12.91
CA SER A 147 1.04 -2.00 -12.13
C SER A 147 -0.40 -2.44 -12.03
N GLU A 148 -0.57 -3.71 -11.69
CA GLU A 148 -1.83 -4.38 -11.45
C GLU A 148 -1.59 -5.48 -10.40
N PHE A 149 -2.66 -6.02 -9.82
CA PHE A 149 -2.55 -7.12 -8.87
C PHE A 149 -3.54 -8.24 -9.18
N PHE A 150 -3.24 -9.42 -8.68
CA PHE A 150 -4.12 -10.58 -8.73
C PHE A 150 -3.99 -11.42 -7.46
N SER A 151 -5.00 -12.24 -7.20
CA SER A 151 -5.03 -13.16 -6.06
C SER A 151 -4.99 -14.60 -6.56
N THR A 152 -4.10 -15.42 -6.02
CA THR A 152 -4.09 -16.85 -6.31
C THR A 152 -5.23 -17.56 -5.59
N GLY A 153 -5.90 -18.49 -6.27
CA GLY A 153 -6.95 -19.31 -5.66
C GLY A 153 -6.40 -20.38 -4.70
N GLU A 154 -7.30 -21.13 -4.06
CA GLU A 154 -6.96 -22.26 -3.17
C GLU A 154 -6.10 -23.33 -3.88
N PHE A 155 -6.25 -23.45 -5.20
CA PHE A 155 -5.55 -24.44 -6.03
C PHE A 155 -4.52 -23.83 -7.01
N GLY A 156 -4.29 -22.51 -6.93
CA GLY A 156 -3.29 -21.83 -7.76
C GLY A 156 -1.88 -22.23 -7.32
N ASN A 157 -1.25 -23.13 -8.08
CA ASN A 157 0.07 -23.70 -7.74
C ASN A 157 1.21 -23.04 -8.52
N SER A 158 0.90 -22.36 -9.63
CA SER A 158 1.87 -21.52 -10.35
C SER A 158 1.18 -20.46 -11.18
N PHE A 159 1.94 -19.47 -11.63
CA PHE A 159 1.51 -18.53 -12.64
C PHE A 159 2.66 -18.17 -13.58
N GLN A 160 2.32 -17.90 -14.83
CA GLN A 160 3.25 -17.46 -15.87
C GLN A 160 3.04 -15.98 -16.12
N LEU A 161 4.10 -15.19 -15.94
CA LEU A 161 4.16 -13.80 -16.39
C LEU A 161 4.80 -13.78 -17.76
N SER A 162 4.14 -13.15 -18.74
CA SER A 162 4.58 -13.05 -20.12
C SER A 162 4.61 -11.62 -20.59
N LEU A 163 5.60 -11.27 -21.40
CA LEU A 163 5.76 -9.94 -22.00
C LEU A 163 5.40 -10.01 -23.48
N GLY A 164 4.74 -8.99 -24.00
CA GLY A 164 4.36 -8.97 -25.41
C GLY A 164 3.89 -7.61 -25.92
N VAL A 165 3.49 -7.62 -27.19
CA VAL A 165 2.96 -6.45 -27.87
C VAL A 165 1.57 -6.75 -28.42
N PHE A 166 0.60 -5.93 -28.00
CA PHE A 166 -0.75 -5.96 -28.55
C PHE A 166 -0.86 -4.98 -29.72
N LYS A 167 -1.64 -5.35 -30.73
CA LYS A 167 -2.18 -4.40 -31.72
C LYS A 167 -3.55 -4.88 -32.23
N PRO A 168 -4.43 -3.96 -32.68
CA PRO A 168 -5.78 -4.32 -33.09
C PRO A 168 -5.86 -5.39 -34.19
N SER A 169 -6.95 -6.14 -34.20
CA SER A 169 -7.20 -7.17 -35.21
C SER A 169 -7.23 -6.57 -36.62
N GLY A 170 -6.52 -7.20 -37.55
CA GLY A 170 -6.42 -6.77 -38.95
C GLY A 170 -5.30 -5.76 -39.22
N GLU A 171 -4.61 -5.24 -38.21
CA GLU A 171 -3.42 -4.42 -38.42
C GLU A 171 -2.29 -5.28 -39.01
N THR A 172 -1.65 -4.77 -40.08
CA THR A 172 -0.66 -5.50 -40.89
C THR A 172 0.75 -4.98 -40.74
N ALA A 173 0.91 -3.72 -40.34
CA ALA A 173 2.22 -3.16 -40.05
C ALA A 173 2.78 -3.78 -38.77
N ASP A 174 4.09 -4.05 -38.77
CA ASP A 174 4.80 -4.53 -37.58
C ASP A 174 4.68 -3.50 -36.45
N ALA A 175 4.65 -3.99 -35.21
CA ALA A 175 4.59 -3.14 -34.04
C ALA A 175 5.73 -3.48 -33.08
N THR A 176 6.32 -2.46 -32.47
CA THR A 176 7.41 -2.56 -31.50
C THR A 176 7.00 -1.92 -30.19
N ALA A 177 7.42 -2.49 -29.07
CA ALA A 177 7.29 -1.87 -27.76
C ALA A 177 8.47 -2.23 -26.84
N TYR A 178 8.65 -1.44 -25.78
CA TYR A 178 9.70 -1.58 -24.79
C TYR A 178 9.11 -1.82 -23.41
N LEU A 179 9.73 -2.74 -22.67
CA LEU A 179 9.47 -2.95 -21.25
C LEU A 179 10.77 -2.96 -20.46
N ASP A 180 10.69 -2.48 -19.22
CA ASP A 180 11.85 -2.37 -18.35
C ASP A 180 11.44 -2.38 -16.87
N GLU A 181 12.39 -2.69 -15.98
CA GLU A 181 12.25 -2.72 -14.52
C GLU A 181 10.97 -3.45 -14.09
N ILE A 182 10.81 -4.65 -14.67
CA ILE A 182 9.64 -5.49 -14.41
C ILE A 182 9.74 -5.99 -12.99
N TYR A 183 8.60 -6.04 -12.33
CA TYR A 183 8.52 -6.59 -11.00
C TYR A 183 7.33 -7.48 -10.83
N LEU A 184 7.52 -8.45 -9.95
CA LEU A 184 6.52 -9.34 -9.45
C LEU A 184 6.97 -9.75 -8.06
N HIS A 185 6.10 -9.55 -7.09
CA HIS A 185 6.35 -9.98 -5.73
C HIS A 185 5.01 -10.36 -5.12
N GLU A 186 5.06 -11.09 -4.01
CA GLU A 186 3.92 -11.13 -3.11
C GLU A 186 3.63 -9.68 -2.78
N ARG A 187 2.40 -9.26 -3.06
CA ARG A 187 1.93 -8.00 -2.54
C ARG A 187 1.96 -8.22 -1.04
N GLU A 188 2.85 -7.52 -0.34
CA GLU A 188 2.67 -7.36 1.11
C GLU A 188 1.21 -7.07 1.29
N SER A 189 0.52 -7.92 2.06
CA SER A 189 -0.89 -7.74 2.30
C SER A 189 -1.05 -6.25 2.57
N ARG A 190 -1.82 -5.54 1.73
CA ARG A 190 -2.63 -4.48 2.32
C ARG A 190 -3.44 -5.27 3.31
N ALA A 191 -2.97 -5.34 4.53
CA ALA A 191 -3.62 -6.08 5.58
C ALA A 191 -5.10 -5.72 5.48
N SER A 192 -5.92 -6.63 4.96
CA SER A 192 -7.36 -6.55 5.11
C SER A 192 -7.72 -6.94 6.55
N TYR A 193 -6.86 -6.62 7.51
CA TYR A 193 -7.11 -6.79 8.93
C TYR A 193 -7.99 -5.65 9.44
N LEU A 194 -8.02 -4.49 8.78
CA LEU A 194 -9.06 -3.48 9.00
C LEU A 194 -10.39 -3.88 8.37
N ASN A 195 -10.98 -4.90 8.95
CA ASN A 195 -12.34 -5.35 8.67
C ASN A 195 -13.28 -4.89 9.81
N PRO A 196 -14.61 -5.11 9.70
CA PRO A 196 -15.55 -4.68 10.72
C PRO A 196 -15.22 -5.16 12.15
N SER A 197 -14.49 -6.28 12.31
CA SER A 197 -14.06 -6.76 13.63
C SER A 197 -13.14 -5.78 14.34
N MET A 198 -12.40 -4.92 13.65
CA MET A 198 -11.50 -3.94 14.28
C MET A 198 -12.23 -2.79 14.96
N SER A 199 -13.55 -2.69 14.76
CA SER A 199 -14.39 -1.78 15.53
C SER A 199 -14.37 -2.20 17.00
N ALA A 200 -13.74 -1.39 17.86
CA ALA A 200 -13.52 -1.73 19.26
C ALA A 200 -13.14 -0.49 20.08
N SER A 201 -13.13 -0.66 21.40
CA SER A 201 -12.36 0.19 22.30
C SER A 201 -10.92 -0.30 22.34
N TRP A 202 -9.99 0.64 22.28
CA TRP A 202 -8.54 0.44 22.34
C TRP A 202 -7.95 1.39 23.39
N TYR A 203 -6.84 1.01 23.99
CA TYR A 203 -6.21 1.79 25.06
C TYR A 203 -4.72 1.45 25.18
N ASN A 204 -3.94 2.33 25.81
CA ASN A 204 -2.59 2.00 26.23
C ASN A 204 -2.65 1.31 27.62
N PRO A 205 -2.24 0.03 27.77
CA PRO A 205 -2.25 -0.67 29.06
C PRO A 205 -1.47 0.04 30.17
N ASP A 206 -0.37 0.70 29.83
CA ASP A 206 0.50 1.42 30.78
C ASP A 206 -0.10 2.76 31.23
N GLU A 207 -1.13 3.25 30.53
CA GLU A 207 -1.82 4.52 30.80
C GLU A 207 -3.33 4.32 30.94
N SER A 208 -3.72 3.25 31.64
CA SER A 208 -5.12 2.93 31.88
C SER A 208 -5.89 4.11 32.51
N GLY A 209 -6.99 4.53 31.86
CA GLY A 209 -7.82 5.67 32.31
C GLY A 209 -8.31 6.56 31.17
N HIS A 210 -7.68 6.47 30.01
CA HIS A 210 -8.12 7.05 28.74
C HIS A 210 -8.17 5.96 27.66
N GLY A 211 -8.78 6.25 26.51
CA GLY A 211 -8.88 5.27 25.43
C GLY A 211 -9.65 5.75 24.21
N ILE A 212 -9.40 5.08 23.09
CA ILE A 212 -9.96 5.39 21.78
C ILE A 212 -11.00 4.35 21.38
N MET A 213 -12.18 4.81 20.96
CA MET A 213 -13.18 3.99 20.31
C MET A 213 -13.06 4.18 18.81
N ILE A 214 -12.92 3.08 18.07
CA ILE A 214 -12.82 3.06 16.61
C ILE A 214 -14.01 2.27 16.06
N HIS A 215 -14.67 2.81 15.04
CA HIS A 215 -15.74 2.16 14.28
C HIS A 215 -15.36 2.14 12.81
N ILE A 216 -15.24 0.94 12.24
CA ILE A 216 -15.09 0.75 10.79
C ILE A 216 -16.48 0.92 10.16
N LEU A 217 -16.61 1.91 9.27
CA LEU A 217 -17.91 2.26 8.66
C LEU A 217 -18.11 1.49 7.36
N ASP A 218 -17.05 1.37 6.57
CA ASP A 218 -16.98 0.61 5.31
C ASP A 218 -15.52 0.22 5.01
N GLY A 219 -15.23 -0.29 3.79
CA GLY A 219 -13.88 -0.72 3.40
C GLY A 219 -12.86 0.41 3.17
N THR A 220 -13.26 1.67 3.33
CA THR A 220 -12.43 2.86 3.08
C THR A 220 -12.52 3.92 4.16
N SER A 221 -13.50 3.84 5.07
CA SER A 221 -13.73 4.89 6.08
C SER A 221 -13.97 4.34 7.48
N ALA A 222 -13.54 5.12 8.47
CA ALA A 222 -13.72 4.81 9.89
C ALA A 222 -14.02 6.08 10.68
N TRP A 223 -14.74 5.93 11.79
CA TRP A 223 -14.97 6.97 12.78
C TRP A 223 -14.22 6.65 14.06
N MET A 224 -13.71 7.67 14.75
CA MET A 224 -13.15 7.50 16.10
C MET A 224 -13.58 8.61 17.05
N CYS A 225 -13.54 8.28 18.35
CA CYS A 225 -13.45 9.26 19.43
C CYS A 225 -12.44 8.78 20.48
N TRP A 226 -11.45 9.61 20.79
CA TRP A 226 -10.51 9.44 21.88
C TRP A 226 -10.98 10.20 23.12
N PHE A 227 -11.17 9.47 24.21
CA PHE A 227 -11.58 9.98 25.50
C PHE A 227 -10.34 10.18 26.36
N ALA A 228 -9.86 11.42 26.45
CA ALA A 228 -8.60 11.81 27.07
C ALA A 228 -8.77 13.01 28.02
N PHE A 229 -7.64 13.61 28.41
CA PHE A 229 -7.58 14.80 29.25
C PHE A 229 -6.62 15.81 28.63
N ASP A 230 -6.86 17.10 28.85
CA ASP A 230 -5.90 18.15 28.51
C ASP A 230 -4.80 18.27 29.59
N ASP A 231 -3.82 19.16 29.36
CA ASP A 231 -2.73 19.45 30.30
C ASP A 231 -3.22 19.97 31.67
N GLY A 232 -4.47 20.46 31.75
CA GLY A 232 -5.13 20.90 32.99
C GLY A 232 -5.82 19.78 33.77
N GLY A 233 -5.98 18.60 33.16
CA GLY A 233 -6.72 17.47 33.70
C GLY A 233 -8.22 17.53 33.43
N ASP A 234 -8.69 18.44 32.59
CA ASP A 234 -10.08 18.50 32.15
C ASP A 234 -10.34 17.46 31.06
N ARG A 235 -11.54 16.87 31.06
CA ARG A 235 -11.90 15.80 30.12
C ARG A 235 -12.02 16.36 28.71
N ALA A 236 -11.46 15.64 27.75
CA ALA A 236 -11.52 15.97 26.34
C ALA A 236 -12.03 14.76 25.53
N TRP A 237 -12.93 15.03 24.59
CA TRP A 237 -13.33 14.06 23.57
C TRP A 237 -12.82 14.58 22.23
N ILE A 238 -11.90 13.84 21.63
CA ILE A 238 -11.27 14.17 20.35
C ILE A 238 -11.81 13.19 19.33
N CYS A 239 -12.59 13.65 18.37
CA CYS A 239 -13.26 12.79 17.40
C CYS A 239 -12.86 13.15 15.98
N ALA A 240 -12.98 12.18 15.07
CA ALA A 240 -12.66 12.37 13.66
C ALA A 240 -13.29 11.29 12.78
N LEU A 241 -13.57 11.67 11.52
CA LEU A 241 -13.74 10.73 10.42
C LEU A 241 -12.37 10.54 9.74
N GLY A 242 -12.03 9.30 9.41
CA GLY A 242 -10.75 8.94 8.82
C GLY A 242 -10.89 8.05 7.59
N THR A 243 -9.81 7.99 6.83
CA THR A 243 -9.66 7.15 5.64
C THR A 243 -8.77 5.96 5.95
N ILE A 244 -9.19 4.78 5.48
CA ILE A 244 -8.46 3.52 5.65
C ILE A 244 -7.53 3.32 4.45
N ASP A 245 -6.24 3.09 4.71
CA ASP A 245 -5.27 2.61 3.73
C ASP A 245 -4.44 1.47 4.34
N GLY A 246 -4.69 0.25 3.89
CA GLY A 246 -4.03 -0.95 4.42
C GLY A 246 -4.36 -1.20 5.90
N ASP A 247 -3.32 -1.25 6.74
CA ASP A 247 -3.41 -1.41 8.20
C ASP A 247 -3.53 -0.08 8.95
N THR A 248 -3.65 1.03 8.22
CA THR A 248 -3.56 2.37 8.79
C THR A 248 -4.87 3.13 8.56
N ILE A 249 -5.30 3.85 9.58
CA ILE A 249 -6.40 4.82 9.50
C ILE A 249 -5.82 6.21 9.72
N GLU A 250 -6.01 7.09 8.74
CA GLU A 250 -5.63 8.50 8.83
C GLU A 250 -6.86 9.36 9.14
N PHE A 251 -6.81 10.06 10.28
CA PHE A 251 -7.80 11.02 10.73
C PHE A 251 -7.21 12.43 10.60
N ALA A 252 -7.33 13.04 9.41
CA ALA A 252 -6.67 14.30 9.10
C ALA A 252 -7.22 15.51 9.87
N ASP A 253 -8.54 15.53 10.13
CA ASP A 253 -9.28 16.66 10.69
C ASP A 253 -9.97 16.28 12.01
N ALA A 254 -9.18 15.98 13.05
CA ALA A 254 -9.71 15.72 14.39
C ALA A 254 -10.14 17.01 15.08
N PHE A 255 -11.19 16.91 15.89
CA PHE A 255 -11.82 18.05 16.57
C PHE A 255 -12.30 17.70 17.98
N THR A 256 -12.49 18.72 18.81
CA THR A 256 -13.13 18.61 20.13
C THR A 256 -14.46 19.35 20.15
N VAL A 257 -15.34 18.96 21.08
CA VAL A 257 -16.66 19.58 21.27
C VAL A 257 -16.77 20.17 22.67
N SER A 258 -17.32 21.37 22.80
CA SER A 258 -17.57 22.04 24.09
C SER A 258 -18.93 22.75 24.13
N GLY A 259 -19.31 23.23 25.31
CA GLY A 259 -20.49 24.08 25.53
C GLY A 259 -21.82 23.35 25.77
N GLY A 260 -21.84 22.02 25.65
CA GLY A 260 -23.04 21.21 25.88
C GLY A 260 -23.43 21.07 27.37
N ALA A 261 -24.74 20.90 27.62
CA ALA A 261 -25.31 20.57 28.93
C ALA A 261 -26.21 19.33 28.83
N PHE A 262 -26.39 18.63 29.95
CA PHE A 262 -27.24 17.44 30.00
C PHE A 262 -28.73 17.81 29.80
N PRO A 263 -29.52 17.03 29.02
CA PRO A 263 -30.96 17.26 28.89
C PRO A 263 -31.66 17.37 30.26
N PRO A 264 -32.60 18.31 30.45
CA PRO A 264 -33.25 19.14 29.42
C PRO A 264 -32.55 20.47 29.11
N ALA A 265 -31.41 20.78 29.74
CA ALA A 265 -30.71 22.06 29.54
C ALA A 265 -29.87 22.12 28.25
N PHE A 266 -29.94 21.07 27.42
CA PHE A 266 -29.23 21.01 26.14
C PHE A 266 -29.75 22.09 25.18
N ASP A 267 -28.83 22.91 24.68
CA ASP A 267 -29.08 23.91 23.65
C ASP A 267 -28.07 23.71 22.53
N PRO A 268 -28.50 23.33 21.30
CA PRO A 268 -27.58 23.12 20.19
C PRO A 268 -26.81 24.38 19.80
N ASP A 269 -27.34 25.58 20.07
CA ASP A 269 -26.68 26.84 19.73
C ASP A 269 -25.49 27.15 20.65
N GLN A 270 -25.32 26.40 21.74
CA GLN A 270 -24.17 26.50 22.66
C GLN A 270 -23.03 25.53 22.29
N ILE A 271 -23.22 24.66 21.29
CA ILE A 271 -22.21 23.66 20.92
C ILE A 271 -21.15 24.30 20.01
N THR A 272 -19.89 24.13 20.38
CA THR A 272 -18.75 24.59 19.58
C THR A 272 -17.81 23.43 19.27
N GLU A 273 -17.62 23.15 17.99
CA GLU A 273 -16.57 22.27 17.46
C GLU A 273 -15.29 23.07 17.22
N THR A 274 -14.18 22.59 17.76
CA THR A 274 -12.87 23.25 17.63
C THR A 274 -11.88 22.30 16.97
N PRO A 275 -11.20 22.69 15.88
CA PRO A 275 -10.13 21.90 15.28
C PRO A 275 -9.04 21.57 16.30
N TRP A 276 -8.60 20.31 16.30
CA TRP A 276 -7.62 19.80 17.26
C TRP A 276 -6.31 19.39 16.58
N GLY A 277 -6.35 18.68 15.45
CA GLY A 277 -5.15 18.22 14.75
C GLY A 277 -5.41 16.96 13.93
N SER A 278 -4.38 16.14 13.74
CA SER A 278 -4.48 14.85 13.05
C SER A 278 -4.09 13.68 13.94
N ILE A 279 -4.68 12.52 13.67
CA ILE A 279 -4.39 11.26 14.35
C ILE A 279 -4.18 10.18 13.30
N THR A 280 -3.17 9.34 13.49
CA THR A 280 -2.94 8.16 12.66
C THR A 280 -2.89 6.93 13.55
N VAL A 281 -3.66 5.91 13.21
CA VAL A 281 -3.65 4.61 13.89
C VAL A 281 -3.16 3.55 12.93
N THR A 282 -2.09 2.86 13.27
CA THR A 282 -1.54 1.74 12.49
C THR A 282 -1.66 0.46 13.31
N PHE A 283 -2.27 -0.58 12.73
CA PHE A 283 -2.47 -1.86 13.40
C PHE A 283 -1.37 -2.86 13.01
N ASP A 284 -0.73 -3.49 13.98
CA ASP A 284 0.26 -4.54 13.77
C ASP A 284 -0.30 -5.94 14.07
N GLY A 285 -1.58 -6.02 14.45
CA GLY A 285 -2.33 -7.25 14.63
C GLY A 285 -3.75 -7.03 15.16
N CYS A 286 -4.46 -8.12 15.40
CA CYS A 286 -5.85 -8.11 15.85
C CYS A 286 -6.10 -7.44 17.21
N ASN A 287 -5.06 -7.33 18.03
CA ASN A 287 -5.15 -6.87 19.40
C ASN A 287 -4.11 -5.80 19.74
N SER A 288 -3.36 -5.29 18.76
CA SER A 288 -2.25 -4.37 18.96
C SER A 288 -2.11 -3.39 17.79
N GLY A 289 -1.54 -2.23 18.10
CA GLY A 289 -1.23 -1.18 17.14
C GLY A 289 -0.54 0.00 17.80
N THR A 290 -0.34 1.05 17.03
CA THR A 290 0.24 2.33 17.47
C THR A 290 -0.65 3.48 17.04
N MET A 291 -0.93 4.40 17.96
CA MET A 291 -1.59 5.68 17.66
C MET A 291 -0.56 6.80 17.74
N THR A 292 -0.48 7.62 16.69
CA THR A 292 0.33 8.85 16.65
C THR A 292 -0.58 10.05 16.43
N TRP A 293 -0.20 11.22 16.91
CA TRP A 293 -0.98 12.44 16.71
C TRP A 293 -0.12 13.67 16.62
N VAL A 294 -0.58 14.63 15.82
CA VAL A 294 0.01 15.95 15.67
C VAL A 294 -1.05 17.00 15.94
N THR A 295 -0.78 17.90 16.88
CA THR A 295 -1.72 18.94 17.30
C THR A 295 -1.00 20.26 17.56
N SER A 296 -1.67 21.35 17.22
CA SER A 296 -1.32 22.72 17.62
C SER A 296 -2.34 23.32 18.59
N ALA A 297 -3.29 22.52 19.09
CA ALA A 297 -4.30 22.98 20.04
C ALA A 297 -3.66 23.25 21.41
N THR A 298 -4.02 24.37 22.02
CA THR A 298 -3.54 24.74 23.36
C THR A 298 -4.00 23.71 24.39
N GLY A 299 -3.10 23.28 25.27
CA GLY A 299 -3.39 22.28 26.31
C GLY A 299 -3.16 20.84 25.89
N TYR A 300 -2.53 20.61 24.73
CA TYR A 300 -2.13 19.30 24.24
C TYR A 300 -0.71 19.32 23.68
N GLN A 301 -0.06 18.16 23.67
CA GLN A 301 1.22 17.94 23.02
C GLN A 301 1.09 16.84 21.98
N SER A 302 1.83 16.96 20.87
CA SER A 302 1.93 15.90 19.86
C SER A 302 2.68 14.69 20.44
N GLY A 303 2.35 13.49 19.98
CA GLY A 303 2.88 12.27 20.60
C GLY A 303 2.56 10.98 19.87
N SER A 304 2.88 9.88 20.54
CA SER A 304 2.60 8.52 20.09
C SER A 304 2.43 7.61 21.31
N MET A 305 1.57 6.61 21.18
CA MET A 305 1.39 5.56 22.18
C MET A 305 1.06 4.21 21.53
N PRO A 306 1.52 3.09 22.10
CA PRO A 306 0.99 1.78 21.74
C PRO A 306 -0.47 1.67 22.19
N ILE A 307 -1.27 0.92 21.43
CA ILE A 307 -2.66 0.62 21.77
C ILE A 307 -2.89 -0.89 21.76
N ALA A 308 -3.73 -1.35 22.68
CA ALA A 308 -4.19 -2.72 22.80
C ALA A 308 -5.72 -2.76 22.74
N ARG A 309 -6.27 -3.83 22.15
CA ARG A 309 -7.73 -4.00 22.03
C ARG A 309 -8.34 -4.36 23.38
N LEU A 310 -9.33 -3.59 23.80
CA LEU A 310 -10.07 -3.82 25.05
C LEU A 310 -11.34 -4.65 24.82
N THR A 311 -12.07 -4.36 23.75
CA THR A 311 -13.39 -4.96 23.52
C THR A 311 -13.44 -5.70 22.18
N PRO A 312 -13.42 -7.04 22.18
CA PRO A 312 -13.76 -7.79 20.98
C PRO A 312 -15.26 -7.69 20.68
N LEU A 313 -15.63 -7.66 19.40
CA LEU A 313 -17.02 -7.71 18.97
C LEU A 313 -17.50 -9.16 18.93
N TRP A 314 -18.68 -9.40 19.48
CA TRP A 314 -19.28 -10.72 19.44
C TRP A 314 -19.63 -11.12 18.00
N GLY A 315 -19.13 -12.26 17.54
CA GLY A 315 -19.39 -12.78 16.20
C GLY A 315 -18.59 -12.11 15.08
N ALA A 316 -17.63 -11.25 15.41
CA ALA A 316 -16.66 -10.69 14.47
C ALA A 316 -15.24 -11.00 14.96
N ASP A 317 -14.80 -12.21 14.64
CA ASP A 317 -13.43 -12.64 14.90
C ASP A 317 -12.49 -11.91 13.93
N CYS A 318 -11.28 -11.62 14.42
CA CYS A 318 -10.25 -11.05 13.57
C CYS A 318 -9.57 -12.20 12.82
N SER A 319 -9.68 -12.18 11.49
CA SER A 319 -9.14 -13.17 10.54
C SER A 319 -8.38 -12.47 9.43
#